data_AF-A0A6N3I4Z8-F1
#
_entry.id   AF-A0A6N3I4Z8-F1
#
_cell.length_a   1.000
_cell.length_b   1.000
_cell.length_c   1.000
_cell.angle_alpha   90.00
_cell.angle_beta   90.00
_cell.angle_gamma   90.00
#
_symmetry.space_group_name_H-M   'P 1'
#
loop_
_entity.id
_entity.type
_entity.pdbx_description
1 polymer ?
#
loop_
_entity_poly.entity_id
_entity_poly.type
_entity_poly.pdbx_seq_one_letter_code
_entity_poly.pdbx_strand_id
1 'polypeptide(L)' 'MNRSIQAEVTFGIMKYDRWYKWIVRRGPDCVRLKIFPVSIGHNLYKYHNKQMRLREVA' A
#
# COMPACT_ATOMS: atom_id res chain seq x y z
N MET A 1 1.97 -9.17 15.04
CA MET A 1 1.95 -9.25 13.55
C MET A 1 3.32 -8.87 13.06
N ASN A 2 3.98 -9.74 12.30
CA ASN A 2 5.36 -9.48 11.89
C ASN A 2 5.39 -8.34 10.85
N ARG A 3 6.17 -7.27 11.09
CA ARG A 3 6.22 -6.08 10.23
C ARG A 3 6.62 -6.43 8.80
N SER A 4 7.57 -7.34 8.63
CA SER A 4 8.02 -7.83 7.32
C SER A 4 6.88 -8.48 6.54
N ILE A 5 6.11 -9.37 7.18
CA ILE A 5 4.97 -10.05 6.57
C ILE A 5 3.88 -9.04 6.16
N GLN A 6 3.62 -7.99 6.96
CA GLN A 6 2.66 -6.94 6.58
C GLN A 6 3.10 -6.15 5.34
N ALA A 7 4.40 -5.90 5.23
CA ALA A 7 4.97 -5.23 4.07
C ALA A 7 4.81 -6.09 2.82
N GLU A 8 5.14 -7.38 2.87
CA GLU A 8 5.00 -8.32 1.76
C GLU A 8 3.55 -8.43 1.27
N VAL A 9 2.59 -8.55 2.19
CA VAL A 9 1.16 -8.58 1.85
C VAL A 9 0.72 -7.28 1.16
N THR A 10 1.20 -6.14 1.64
CA THR A 10 0.85 -4.82 1.06
C THR A 10 1.46 -4.65 -0.33
N PHE A 11 2.72 -5.07 -0.52
CA PHE A 11 3.35 -5.11 -1.83
C PHE A 11 2.66 -6.10 -2.78
N GLY A 12 2.16 -7.24 -2.28
CA GLY A 12 1.38 -8.20 -3.05
C GLY A 12 0.08 -7.61 -3.61
N ILE A 13 -0.69 -6.90 -2.77
CA ILE A 13 -1.91 -6.20 -3.18
C ILE A 13 -1.58 -5.13 -4.22
N MET A 14 -0.55 -4.33 -3.97
CA MET A 14 -0.12 -3.29 -4.89
C MET A 14 0.34 -3.86 -6.24
N LYS A 15 1.01 -5.02 -6.26
CA LYS A 15 1.43 -5.69 -7.51
C LYS A 15 0.26 -6.22 -8.34
N TYR A 16 -0.83 -6.61 -7.69
CA TYR A 16 -2.02 -7.12 -8.35
C TYR A 16 -2.85 -6.01 -9.01
N ASP A 17 -2.65 -4.76 -8.59
CA ASP A 17 -3.33 -3.61 -9.13
C ASP A 17 -2.97 -3.37 -10.61
N ARG A 18 -4.00 -3.12 -11.44
CA ARG A 18 -3.84 -2.95 -12.89
C ARG A 18 -3.00 -1.71 -13.22
N TRP A 19 -3.02 -0.67 -12.39
CA TRP A 19 -2.16 0.50 -12.55
C TRP A 19 -0.70 0.16 -12.27
N TYR A 20 -0.40 -0.71 -11.30
CA TYR A 20 0.98 -1.11 -11.02
C TYR A 20 1.66 -1.74 -12.24
N LYS A 21 0.98 -2.69 -12.91
CA LYS A 21 1.49 -3.27 -14.17
C LYS A 21 1.70 -2.22 -15.26
N TRP A 22 0.86 -1.20 -15.31
CA TRP A 22 0.96 -0.11 -16.28
C TRP A 22 2.14 0.82 -15.99
N ILE A 23 2.39 1.11 -14.72
CA ILE A 23 3.48 1.97 -14.24
C ILE A 23 4.84 1.31 -14.45
N VAL A 24 4.97 0.01 -14.14
CA VAL A 24 6.21 -0.76 -14.32
C VAL A 24 6.65 -0.82 -15.79
N ARG A 25 5.71 -0.75 -16.74
CA ARG A 25 6.02 -0.76 -18.18
C ARG A 25 6.56 0.57 -18.74
N ARG A 26 6.39 1.70 -18.03
CA ARG A 26 6.84 3.02 -18.50
C ARG A 26 8.29 3.37 -18.11
N GLY A 27 8.92 2.58 -17.25
CA GLY A 27 10.33 2.75 -16.85
C GLY A 27 10.53 3.05 -15.35
N PRO A 28 11.73 2.82 -14.82
CA PRO A 28 12.03 2.75 -13.39
C PRO A 28 11.90 4.08 -12.63
N ASP A 29 12.13 5.22 -13.27
CA ASP A 29 12.03 6.54 -12.63
C ASP A 29 10.57 6.92 -12.32
N CYS A 30 9.67 6.63 -13.26
CA CYS A 30 8.22 6.79 -13.07
C CYS A 30 7.66 5.84 -12.02
N VAL A 31 8.30 4.68 -11.83
CA VAL A 31 7.90 3.67 -10.83
C VAL A 31 8.19 4.14 -9.42
N ARG A 32 9.39 4.66 -9.15
CA ARG A 32 9.76 5.18 -7.82
C ARG A 32 8.83 6.31 -7.40
N LEU A 33 8.63 7.29 -8.27
CA LEU A 33 7.79 8.47 -8.01
C LEU A 33 6.33 8.13 -7.72
N LYS A 34 5.80 7.01 -8.24
CA LYS A 34 4.42 6.58 -7.99
C LYS A 34 4.27 5.57 -6.85
N ILE A 35 5.25 4.69 -6.62
CA ILE A 35 5.17 3.69 -5.56
C ILE A 35 5.21 4.34 -4.18
N PHE A 36 6.04 5.37 -3.97
CA PHE A 36 6.13 6.05 -2.67
C PHE A 36 4.78 6.64 -2.21
N PRO A 37 4.08 7.49 -2.99
CA PRO A 37 2.81 8.06 -2.56
C PRO A 37 1.69 7.02 -2.41
N VAL A 38 1.65 5.99 -3.28
CA VAL A 38 0.69 4.89 -3.15
C VAL A 38 0.92 4.10 -1.85
N SER A 39 2.18 3.83 -1.51
CA SER A 39 2.55 3.13 -0.27
C SER A 39 2.18 3.93 0.97
N ILE A 40 2.38 5.26 0.93
CA ILE A 40 2.01 6.17 2.03
C ILE A 40 0.48 6.22 2.19
N GLY A 41 -0.27 6.38 1.09
CA GLY A 41 -1.73 6.41 1.12
C GLY A 41 -2.33 5.11 1.68
N HIS A 42 -1.78 3.97 1.27
CA HIS A 42 -2.23 2.66 1.76
C HIS A 42 -1.94 2.45 3.25
N ASN A 43 -0.84 3.02 3.76
CA ASN A 43 -0.52 3.00 5.19
C ASN A 43 -1.48 3.88 6.00
N LEU A 44 -1.76 5.11 5.52
CA LEU A 44 -2.72 6.02 6.15
C LEU A 44 -4.13 5.41 6.18
N TYR A 45 -4.59 4.81 5.08
CA TYR A 45 -5.87 4.11 5.02
C TYR A 45 -5.96 3.00 6.08
N LYS A 46 -4.95 2.14 6.19
CA LYS A 46 -4.90 1.10 7.22
C LYS A 46 -4.91 1.67 8.64
N TYR A 47 -4.18 2.77 8.87
CA TYR A 47 -4.15 3.43 10.17
C TYR A 47 -5.54 3.94 10.56
N HIS A 48 -6.22 4.67 9.67
CA HIS A 48 -7.57 5.17 9.92
C HIS A 48 -8.58 4.04 10.15
N ASN A 49 -8.52 2.98 9.35
CA ASN A 49 -9.43 1.85 9.49
C ASN A 49 -9.21 1.10 10.82
N LYS A 50 -7.95 1.02 11.28
CA LYS A 50 -7.63 0.48 12.61
C LYS A 50 -8.19 1.37 13.73
N GLN A 51 -8.07 2.69 13.60
CA GLN A 51 -8.62 3.64 14.59
C GLN A 51 -10.14 3.59 14.66
N MET A 52 -10.82 3.47 13.51
CA MET A 52 -12.28 3.31 13.44
C MET A 52 -12.75 2.05 14.17
N ARG A 53 -12.14 0.89 13.88
CA ARG A 53 -12.48 -0.37 14.57
C ARG A 53 -12.24 -0.32 16.08
N LEU A 54 -11.22 0.42 16.54
CA LEU A 54 -10.97 0.59 17.97
C LEU A 54 -12.03 1.47 18.64
N ARG A 55 -12.60 2.45 17.92
CA ARG A 55 -13.71 3.27 18.40
C ARG A 55 -15.04 2.51 18.41
N GLU A 56 -15.26 1.60 17.48
CA GLU A 56 -16.51 0.80 17.42
C GLU A 56 -16.58 -0.30 18.49
N VAL A 57 -15.42 -0.71 19.03
CA VAL A 57 -15.32 -1.76 20.06
C VAL A 57 -15.32 -1.18 21.48
N ALA A 58 -15.11 0.13 21.63
CA ALA A 58 -15.10 0.85 22.90
C ALA A 58 -16.50 1.37 23.26
#